data_AF-A0A7V9ZX61-F1
#
_entry.id   AF-A0A7V9ZX61-F1
#
_cell.length_a   1.000
_cell.length_b   1.000
_cell.length_c   1.000
_cell.angle_alpha   90.00
_cell.angle_beta   90.00
_cell.angle_gamma   90.00
#
_symmetry.space_group_name_H-M   'P 1'
#
loop_
_entity.id
_entity.type
_entity.pdbx_description
1 polymer ?
#
loop_
_entity_poly.entity_id
_entity_poly.type
_entity_poly.pdbx_seq_one_letter_code
_entity_poly.pdbx_strand_id
1 'polypeptide(L)' 'MHQIEFWFDFGSPYAYFGALQIEEIAERYGRTVQWRPFMLGAAFPVTGMRLLTETPLR' A
#
# COMPACT_ATOMS: atom_id res chain seq x y z
N MET A 1 -13.34 -3.73 17.84
CA MET A 1 -12.14 -4.38 17.25
C MET A 1 -11.64 -3.45 16.15
N HIS A 2 -10.37 -3.03 16.16
CA HIS A 2 -9.83 -2.13 15.12
C HIS A 2 -9.37 -2.94 13.91
N GLN A 3 -9.91 -2.62 12.74
CA GLN A 3 -9.51 -3.23 11.47
C GLN A 3 -8.19 -2.66 10.94
N ILE A 4 -7.52 -3.41 10.07
CA ILE A 4 -6.35 -2.92 9.34
C ILE A 4 -6.84 -2.29 8.03
N GLU A 5 -6.57 -1.00 7.82
CA GLU A 5 -6.79 -0.38 6.52
C GLU A 5 -5.56 -0.62 5.63
N PHE A 6 -5.75 -1.33 4.53
CA PHE A 6 -4.69 -1.61 3.56
C PHE A 6 -4.87 -0.74 2.31
N TRP A 7 -4.14 0.37 2.27
CA TRP A 7 -4.12 1.30 1.14
C TRP A 7 -3.14 0.83 0.06
N PHE A 8 -3.62 0.64 -1.16
CA PHE A 8 -2.82 0.05 -2.24
C PHE A 8 -3.10 0.64 -3.62
N ASP A 9 -2.08 0.62 -4.47
CA ASP A 9 -2.17 0.90 -5.91
C ASP A 9 -1.60 -0.31 -6.66
N PHE A 10 -2.27 -0.76 -7.74
CA PHE A 10 -1.81 -1.87 -8.57
C PHE A 10 -0.45 -1.63 -9.24
N GLY A 11 -0.06 -0.36 -9.43
CA GLY A 11 1.26 0.01 -9.93
C GLY A 11 2.40 -0.10 -8.90
N SER A 12 2.09 -0.36 -7.62
CA SER A 12 3.10 -0.46 -6.57
C SER A 12 3.58 -1.92 -6.39
N PRO A 13 4.85 -2.24 -6.69
CA PRO A 13 5.39 -3.59 -6.45
C PRO A 13 5.42 -3.94 -4.95
N TYR A 14 5.54 -2.95 -4.07
CA TYR A 14 5.50 -3.17 -2.63
C TYR A 14 4.10 -3.52 -2.14
N ALA A 15 3.08 -2.91 -2.73
CA ALA A 15 1.69 -3.23 -2.39
C ALA A 15 1.34 -4.68 -2.77
N TYR A 16 1.92 -5.21 -3.85
CA TYR A 16 1.77 -6.62 -4.21
C TYR A 16 2.28 -7.55 -3.10
N PHE A 17 3.51 -7.36 -2.61
CA PHE A 17 4.04 -8.18 -1.52
C PHE A 17 3.26 -8.02 -0.21
N GLY A 18 2.81 -6.80 0.10
CA GLY A 18 1.95 -6.56 1.25
C GLY A 18 0.62 -7.31 1.15
N ALA A 19 -0.02 -7.28 -0.02
CA ALA A 19 -1.30 -7.95 -0.26
C ALA A 19 -1.21 -9.48 -0.11
N LEU A 20 -0.04 -10.08 -0.41
CA LEU A 20 0.19 -11.51 -0.20
C LEU A 20 0.21 -11.93 1.28
N GLN A 21 0.44 -10.99 2.21
CA GLN A 21 0.65 -11.29 3.64
C GLN A 21 -0.42 -10.70 4.56
N ILE A 22 -1.13 -9.65 4.12
CA ILE A 22 -1.93 -8.81 5.02
C ILE A 22 -3.10 -9.55 5.68
N GLU A 23 -3.75 -10.48 4.99
CA GLU A 23 -4.85 -11.29 5.54
C GLU A 23 -4.35 -12.23 6.65
N GLU A 24 -3.23 -12.94 6.43
CA GLU A 24 -2.62 -13.83 7.43
C GLU A 24 -2.17 -13.04 8.67
N ILE A 25 -1.63 -11.83 8.46
CA ILE A 25 -1.30 -10.92 9.57
C ILE A 25 -2.57 -10.52 10.32
N ALA A 26 -3.64 -10.14 9.63
CA ALA A 26 -4.89 -9.75 10.27
C ALA A 26 -5.48 -10.89 11.11
N GLU A 27 -5.49 -12.11 10.57
CA GLU A 27 -5.97 -13.32 11.26
C GLU A 27 -5.18 -13.60 12.54
N ARG A 28 -3.84 -13.53 12.51
CA ARG A 28 -2.97 -13.72 13.69
C ARG A 28 -3.34 -12.83 14.87
N TYR A 29 -3.91 -11.65 14.60
CA TYR A 29 -4.30 -10.68 15.63
C TYR A 29 -5.81 -10.57 15.83
N GLY A 30 -6.61 -11.47 15.25
CA GLY A 30 -8.08 -11.44 15.35
C GLY A 30 -8.69 -10.18 14.73
N ARG A 31 -8.13 -9.69 13.62
CA ARG A 31 -8.55 -8.49 12.90
C ARG A 31 -9.03 -8.84 11.50
N THR A 32 -9.74 -7.90 10.88
CA THR A 32 -10.12 -7.93 9.47
C THR A 32 -9.35 -6.88 8.68
N VAL A 33 -9.20 -7.12 7.38
CA VAL A 33 -8.60 -6.17 6.43
C VAL A 33 -9.70 -5.38 5.74
N GLN A 34 -9.57 -4.05 5.71
CA GLN A 34 -10.31 -3.21 4.77
C GLN A 34 -9.38 -2.76 3.67
N TRP A 35 -9.69 -3.26 2.48
CA TRP A 35 -9.01 -2.92 1.25
C TRP A 35 -9.39 -1.50 0.81
N ARG A 36 -8.38 -0.65 0.62
CA ARG A 36 -8.53 0.76 0.21
C ARG A 36 -7.75 0.99 -1.10
N PRO A 37 -8.39 0.80 -2.27
CA PRO A 37 -7.76 1.14 -3.54
C PRO A 37 -7.41 2.64 -3.58
N PHE A 38 -6.20 2.95 -4.03
CA PHE A 38 -5.64 4.28 -4.11
C PHE A 38 -4.89 4.47 -5.43
N MET A 39 -4.88 5.71 -5.93
CA MET A 39 -4.19 6.06 -7.16
C MET A 39 -2.96 6.91 -6.82
N LEU A 40 -1.83 6.24 -6.58
CA LEU A 40 -0.56 6.82 -6.17
C LEU A 40 -0.01 7.80 -7.22
N GLY A 41 -0.18 7.49 -8.51
CA GLY A 41 0.21 8.37 -9.61
C GLY A 41 -0.42 9.76 -9.52
N ALA A 42 -1.69 9.85 -9.11
CA ALA A 42 -2.39 11.12 -8.93
C ALA A 42 -1.93 11.89 -7.67
N ALA A 43 -1.34 11.20 -6.70
CA ALA A 43 -0.87 11.79 -5.45
C ALA A 43 0.53 12.40 -5.55
N PHE A 44 1.37 11.97 -6.50
CA PHE A 44 2.74 12.45 -6.64
C PHE A 44 2.84 13.99 -6.82
N PRO A 45 2.09 14.64 -7.73
CA PRO A 45 2.16 16.09 -7.87
C PRO A 45 1.69 16.85 -6.63
N VAL A 46 0.73 16.28 -5.90
CA VAL A 46 0.14 16.89 -4.69
C VAL A 46 1.11 16.82 -3.50
N THR A 47 1.86 15.73 -3.39
CA THR A 47 2.76 15.46 -2.26
C THR A 47 4.20 15.89 -2.51
N GLY A 48 4.55 16.26 -3.75
CA GLY A 48 5.93 16.55 -4.15
C GLY A 48 6.83 15.31 -4.26
N MET A 49 6.25 14.11 -4.18
CA MET A 49 6.97 12.86 -4.38
C MET A 49 7.20 12.57 -5.86
N ARG A 50 8.20 11.74 -6.16
CA ARG A 50 8.54 11.28 -7.52
C ARG A 50 8.38 9.77 -7.63
N LEU A 51 8.25 9.30 -8.87
CA LEU A 51 8.34 7.88 -9.17
C LEU A 51 9.69 7.32 -8.71
N LEU A 52 9.69 6.06 -8.27
CA LEU A 52 10.92 5.39 -7.84
C LEU A 52 11.97 5.33 -8.97
N THR A 53 11.52 5.18 -10.21
CA THR A 53 12.38 5.18 -11.40
C THR A 53 13.07 6.52 -11.66
N GLU A 54 12.53 7.61 -11.13
CA GLU A 54 13.09 8.97 -11.28
C GLU A 54 13.91 9.40 -10.05
N THR A 55 13.94 8.56 -9.02
CA THR A 55 14.65 8.83 -7.77
C THR A 55 16.09 8.34 -7.91
N PRO A 56 17.11 9.19 -7.72
CA PRO A 56 18.51 8.76 -7.80
C PRO A 56 18.82 7.67 -6.77
N LEU A 57 19.51 6.61 -7.21
CA LEU A 57 20.08 5.64 -6.27
C LEU A 57 21.13 6.36 -5.42
N ARG A 58 21.01 6.24 -4.11
CA ARG A 58 22.00 6.71 -3.13
C ARG A 58 22.89 5.56 -2.69
#